data_AF-A0A137P1D7-F1
#
_entry.id   AF-A0A137P1D7-F1
#
_cell.length_a   1.000
_cell.length_b   1.000
_cell.length_c   1.000
_cell.angle_alpha   90.00
_cell.angle_beta   90.00
_cell.angle_gamma   90.00
#
_symmetry.space_group_name_H-M   'P 1'
#
loop_
_entity.id
_entity.type
_entity.pdbx_description
1 polymer ?
#
loop_
_entity_poly.entity_id
_entity_poly.type
_entity_poly.pdbx_seq_one_letter_code
_entity_poly.pdbx_strand_id
1 'polypeptide(L)'
;VCKFHIRGNCTKGDFCPHKHANLTKAVVCKHWLRGLCKKGDQCEFLHEYNLKKMPECWFFTKFNECCNGDECIYLHIDPNSKIKECLWYARGYCKHGPSCRNKHVRKMVCPLYLTGFCPAGPDCE
;
A
#
# COMPACT_ATOMS: atom_id res chain seq x y z
N VAL A 1 -5.77 23.88 9.39
CA VAL A 1 -4.37 23.43 9.27
C VAL A 1 -3.47 24.65 9.16
N CYS A 2 -2.36 24.72 9.89
CA CYS A 2 -1.45 25.86 9.90
C CYS A 2 -0.65 25.95 8.59
N LYS A 3 -0.89 26.98 7.79
CA LYS A 3 -0.17 27.23 6.52
C LYS A 3 1.33 27.51 6.74
N PHE A 4 1.69 28.14 7.86
CA PHE A 4 3.08 28.42 8.23
C PHE A 4 3.83 27.15 8.61
N HIS A 5 3.17 26.18 9.25
CA HIS A 5 3.78 24.90 9.60
C HIS A 5 4.07 24.05 8.36
N ILE A 6 3.13 24.00 7.41
CA ILE A 6 3.34 23.32 6.13
C ILE A 6 4.54 23.89 5.36
N ARG A 7 4.79 25.20 5.50
CA ARG A 7 5.94 25.90 4.90
C ARG A 7 7.22 25.87 5.74
N GLY A 8 7.20 25.24 6.92
CA GLY A 8 8.36 25.17 7.83
C GLY A 8 8.62 26.40 8.70
N ASN A 9 7.78 27.44 8.64
CA ASN A 9 8.01 28.75 9.29
C ASN A 9 7.07 29.02 10.47
N CYS A 10 6.47 28.00 11.09
CA CYS A 10 5.64 28.21 12.27
C CYS A 10 6.49 28.31 13.54
N THR A 11 6.55 29.50 14.14
CA THR A 11 7.28 29.76 15.40
C THR A 11 6.48 29.41 16.66
N LYS A 12 5.18 29.12 16.53
CA LYS A 12 4.26 28.89 17.66
C LYS A 12 4.28 27.46 18.21
N GLY A 13 4.99 26.53 17.56
CA GLY A 13 5.11 25.14 18.01
C GLY A 13 3.77 24.51 18.39
N ASP A 14 3.70 23.89 19.56
CA ASP A 14 2.50 23.24 20.10
C ASP A 14 1.42 24.23 20.57
N PHE A 15 1.75 25.52 20.74
CA PHE A 15 0.80 26.59 21.10
C PHE A 15 0.14 27.24 19.87
N CYS A 16 0.32 26.66 18.67
CA CYS A 16 -0.32 27.19 17.48
C CYS A 16 -1.84 26.92 17.54
N PRO A 17 -2.70 27.94 17.39
CA PRO A 17 -4.15 27.75 17.37
C PRO A 17 -4.64 26.96 16.15
N HIS A 18 -3.76 26.71 15.17
CA HIS A 18 -4.07 25.94 13.98
C HIS A 18 -3.33 24.61 14.00
N LYS A 19 -4.05 23.51 13.71
CA LYS A 19 -3.48 22.14 13.67
C LYS A 19 -2.26 22.04 12.76
N HIS A 20 -1.20 21.42 13.27
CA HIS A 20 0.03 21.10 12.56
C HIS A 20 -0.08 19.71 11.91
N ALA A 21 -0.54 19.68 10.66
CA ALA A 21 -0.61 18.44 9.90
C ALA A 21 0.76 18.12 9.28
N ASN A 22 1.30 16.96 9.61
CA ASN A 22 2.54 16.47 9.01
C ASN A 22 2.17 15.69 7.73
N LEU A 23 2.48 16.25 6.56
CA LEU A 23 2.06 15.73 5.25
C LEU A 23 2.80 14.44 4.84
N THR A 24 3.86 14.06 5.56
CA THR A 24 4.61 12.81 5.36
C THR A 24 3.89 11.58 5.91
N LYS A 25 2.83 11.76 6.71
CA LYS A 25 2.11 10.67 7.38
C LYS A 25 1.32 9.82 6.36
N ALA A 26 1.72 8.56 6.24
CA ALA A 26 1.18 7.64 5.23
C ALA A 26 -0.10 6.90 5.67
N VAL A 27 -0.25 6.61 6.97
CA VAL A 27 -1.32 5.74 7.49
C VAL A 27 -2.08 6.42 8.63
N VAL A 28 -3.40 6.25 8.66
CA VAL A 28 -4.28 6.75 9.73
C VAL A 28 -3.99 6.06 11.06
N CYS A 29 -3.94 6.85 12.13
CA CYS A 29 -3.67 6.34 13.47
C CYS A 29 -4.87 5.55 14.02
N LYS A 30 -4.68 4.24 14.25
CA LYS A 30 -5.71 3.38 14.84
C LYS A 30 -6.20 3.83 16.23
N HIS A 31 -5.34 4.49 17.00
CA HIS A 31 -5.69 4.97 18.34
C HIS A 31 -6.48 6.28 18.28
N TRP A 32 -6.17 7.16 17.32
CA TRP A 32 -6.90 8.41 17.10
C TRP A 32 -8.33 8.16 16.66
N LEU A 33 -8.56 7.16 15.80
CA LEU A 33 -9.91 6.74 15.40
C LEU A 33 -10.81 6.39 16.60
N ARG A 34 -10.21 5.97 17.72
CA ARG A 34 -10.91 5.60 18.96
C ARG A 34 -10.87 6.71 20.03
N GLY A 35 -10.26 7.86 19.73
CA GLY A 35 -10.04 8.93 20.71
C GLY A 35 -8.99 8.64 21.78
N LEU A 36 -8.15 7.60 21.61
CA LEU A 36 -7.20 7.10 22.61
C LEU A 36 -5.75 7.53 22.34
N CYS A 37 -5.49 8.35 21.33
CA CYS A 37 -4.13 8.75 20.99
C CYS A 37 -3.58 9.80 21.95
N LYS A 38 -2.57 9.42 22.75
CA LYS A 38 -1.89 10.33 23.70
C LYS A 38 -0.82 11.22 23.05
N LYS A 39 -0.34 10.88 21.85
CA LYS A 39 0.75 11.60 21.17
C LYS A 39 0.32 12.91 20.50
N GLY A 40 -0.97 13.21 20.42
CA GLY A 40 -1.47 14.45 19.81
C GLY A 40 -0.90 14.72 18.42
N ASP A 41 -0.46 15.94 18.16
CA ASP A 41 0.11 16.34 16.86
C ASP A 41 1.49 15.70 16.59
N GLN A 42 2.20 15.30 17.64
CA GLN A 42 3.48 14.58 17.58
C GLN A 42 3.33 13.08 17.25
N CYS A 43 2.11 12.58 17.05
CA CYS A 43 1.91 11.20 16.61
C CYS A 43 2.55 11.00 15.24
N GLU A 44 3.26 9.89 15.00
CA GLU A 44 3.84 9.56 13.69
C GLU A 44 2.78 9.17 12.64
N PHE A 45 1.55 8.93 13.07
CA PHE A 45 0.44 8.51 12.23
C PHE A 45 -0.54 9.66 11.95
N LEU A 46 -1.29 9.54 10.86
CA LEU A 46 -2.23 10.56 10.39
C LEU A 46 -3.46 10.65 11.31
N HIS A 47 -3.79 11.86 11.76
CA HIS A 47 -4.99 12.18 12.54
C HIS A 47 -6.03 12.85 11.64
N GLU A 48 -6.39 12.17 10.56
CA GLU A 48 -7.35 12.62 9.56
C GLU A 48 -8.12 11.39 9.06
N TYR A 49 -9.41 11.57 8.77
CA TYR A 49 -10.23 10.49 8.24
C TYR A 49 -10.01 10.38 6.73
N ASN A 50 -9.18 9.42 6.32
CA ASN A 50 -8.89 9.17 4.91
C ASN A 50 -8.96 7.66 4.63
N LEU A 51 -10.00 7.25 3.93
CA LEU A 51 -10.27 5.84 3.58
C LEU A 51 -9.13 5.20 2.78
N LYS A 52 -8.41 5.96 1.95
CA LYS A 52 -7.28 5.44 1.15
C LYS A 52 -6.02 5.17 1.97
N LYS A 53 -5.93 5.78 3.17
CA LYS A 53 -4.78 5.68 4.07
C LYS A 53 -5.12 4.92 5.35
N MET A 54 -6.27 4.23 5.37
CA MET A 54 -6.65 3.45 6.55
C MET A 54 -5.66 2.31 6.78
N PRO A 55 -5.37 1.91 8.04
CA PRO A 55 -4.61 0.69 8.27
C PRO A 55 -5.31 -0.53 7.66
N GLU A 56 -4.52 -1.58 7.43
CA GLU A 56 -5.02 -2.85 6.90
C GLU A 56 -5.94 -3.56 7.88
N CYS A 57 -6.93 -4.26 7.34
CA CYS A 57 -7.81 -5.11 8.13
C CYS A 57 -7.05 -6.32 8.63
N TRP A 58 -6.91 -6.46 9.95
CA TRP A 58 -6.19 -7.58 10.54
C TRP A 58 -6.82 -8.93 10.20
N PHE A 59 -8.15 -9.03 10.20
CA PHE A 59 -8.87 -10.26 9.89
C PHE A 59 -8.66 -10.67 8.43
N PHE A 60 -8.84 -9.73 7.50
CA PHE A 60 -8.64 -9.99 6.08
C PHE A 60 -7.19 -10.38 5.78
N THR A 61 -6.20 -9.66 6.32
CA THR A 61 -4.78 -9.99 6.11
C THR A 61 -4.39 -11.37 6.66
N LYS A 62 -5.07 -11.87 7.70
CA LYS A 62 -4.77 -13.16 8.34
C LYS A 62 -5.56 -14.34 7.80
N PHE A 63 -6.85 -14.15 7.57
CA PHE A 63 -7.79 -15.22 7.22
C PHE A 63 -8.37 -15.07 5.82
N ASN A 64 -8.02 -14.00 5.11
CA ASN A 64 -8.58 -13.64 3.81
C ASN A 64 -10.11 -13.42 3.83
N GLU A 65 -10.67 -13.23 5.02
CA GLU A 65 -12.08 -13.05 5.28
C GLU A 65 -12.28 -11.99 6.37
N CYS A 66 -13.34 -11.20 6.24
CA CYS A 66 -13.74 -10.21 7.23
C CYS A 66 -15.26 -10.23 7.39
N CYS A 67 -15.74 -10.30 8.63
CA CYS A 67 -17.18 -10.31 8.92
C CYS A 67 -17.90 -9.03 8.48
N ASN A 68 -17.18 -7.92 8.35
CA ASN A 68 -17.73 -6.64 7.90
C ASN A 68 -17.79 -6.54 6.36
N GLY A 69 -17.30 -7.55 5.63
CA GLY A 69 -17.33 -7.59 4.17
C GLY A 69 -16.77 -6.32 3.52
N ASP A 70 -17.47 -5.82 2.52
CA ASP A 70 -17.07 -4.63 1.75
C ASP A 70 -17.32 -3.31 2.48
N GLU A 71 -18.07 -3.32 3.59
CA GLU A 71 -18.31 -2.13 4.44
C GLU A 71 -17.19 -1.93 5.48
N CYS A 72 -16.17 -2.78 5.47
CA CYS A 72 -15.03 -2.64 6.37
C CYS A 72 -14.27 -1.34 6.10
N ILE A 73 -14.15 -0.48 7.11
CA ILE A 73 -13.40 0.78 7.00
C ILE A 73 -11.90 0.56 6.77
N TYR A 74 -11.38 -0.62 7.13
CA TYR A 74 -9.96 -0.98 7.02
C TYR A 74 -9.64 -1.56 5.64
N LEU A 75 -8.40 -1.39 5.18
CA LEU A 75 -8.02 -1.83 3.83
C LEU A 75 -7.95 -3.36 3.74
N HIS A 76 -8.68 -3.93 2.78
CA HIS A 76 -8.59 -5.33 2.38
C HIS A 76 -7.51 -5.49 1.29
N ILE A 77 -6.29 -5.84 1.70
CA ILE A 77 -5.17 -6.06 0.78
C ILE A 77 -4.91 -7.56 0.68
N ASP A 78 -5.02 -8.11 -0.53
CA ASP A 78 -4.70 -9.51 -0.78
C ASP A 78 -3.22 -9.79 -0.42
N PRO A 79 -2.93 -10.74 0.48
CA PRO A 79 -1.55 -11.05 0.87
C PRO A 79 -0.64 -11.44 -0.31
N ASN A 80 -1.18 -12.09 -1.34
CA ASN A 80 -0.44 -12.47 -2.54
C ASN A 80 -0.06 -11.27 -3.39
N SER A 81 -0.80 -10.15 -3.31
CA SER A 81 -0.42 -8.90 -4.00
C SER A 81 0.90 -8.32 -3.48
N LYS A 82 1.28 -8.62 -2.23
CA LYS A 82 2.53 -8.15 -1.61
C LYS A 82 3.73 -9.02 -1.96
N ILE A 83 3.49 -10.26 -2.42
CA ILE A 83 4.56 -11.17 -2.81
C ILE A 83 5.12 -10.69 -4.14
N LYS A 84 6.36 -10.21 -4.11
CA LYS A 84 7.06 -9.76 -5.32
C LYS A 84 7.17 -10.90 -6.33
N GLU A 85 7.13 -10.53 -7.59
CA GLU A 85 7.39 -11.47 -8.67
C GLU A 85 8.82 -12.01 -8.61
N CYS A 86 8.98 -13.28 -8.96
CA CYS A 86 10.29 -13.90 -9.03
C CYS A 86 11.02 -13.44 -10.30
N LEU A 87 12.05 -12.62 -10.13
CA LEU A 87 12.86 -12.13 -11.25
C LEU A 87 13.50 -13.26 -12.08
N TRP A 88 13.89 -14.38 -11.45
CA TRP A 88 14.47 -15.53 -12.14
C TRP A 88 13.44 -16.23 -13.02
N TYR A 89 12.24 -16.49 -12.48
CA TYR A 89 11.15 -17.07 -13.25
C TYR A 89 10.69 -16.14 -14.37
N ALA A 90 10.64 -14.84 -14.12
CA ALA A 90 10.32 -13.83 -15.14
C ALA A 90 11.34 -13.82 -16.30
N ARG A 91 12.61 -14.17 -16.02
CA ARG A 91 13.65 -14.39 -17.05
C ARG A 91 13.55 -15.75 -17.75
N GLY A 92 12.64 -16.62 -17.32
CA GLY A 92 12.34 -17.91 -17.93
C GLY A 92 12.55 -19.12 -17.03
N TYR A 93 13.41 -19.04 -15.99
CA TYR A 93 13.69 -20.20 -15.15
C TYR A 93 14.07 -19.83 -13.71
N CYS A 94 13.42 -20.48 -12.74
CA CYS A 94 13.74 -20.35 -11.32
C CYS A 94 14.17 -21.70 -10.74
N LYS A 95 15.40 -21.77 -10.22
CA LYS A 95 15.98 -22.99 -9.61
C LYS A 95 15.20 -23.53 -8.41
N HIS A 96 14.42 -22.67 -7.74
CA HIS A 96 13.64 -23.05 -6.56
C HIS A 96 12.30 -23.69 -6.94
N GLY A 97 11.92 -23.66 -8.22
CA GLY A 97 10.71 -24.32 -8.71
C GLY A 97 9.46 -23.92 -7.90
N PRO A 98 8.55 -24.87 -7.61
CA PRO A 98 7.34 -24.62 -6.82
C PRO A 98 7.61 -24.12 -5.40
N SER A 99 8.80 -24.37 -4.85
CA SER A 99 9.19 -23.94 -3.50
C SER A 99 9.75 -22.51 -3.45
N CYS A 100 9.65 -21.75 -4.53
CA CYS A 100 10.10 -20.36 -4.55
C CYS A 100 9.23 -19.49 -3.63
N ARG A 101 9.88 -18.65 -2.81
CA ARG A 101 9.21 -17.67 -1.94
C ARG A 101 8.52 -16.54 -2.71
N ASN A 102 8.98 -16.27 -3.94
CA ASN A 102 8.45 -15.22 -4.79
C ASN A 102 7.40 -15.77 -5.75
N LYS A 103 6.44 -14.94 -6.15
CA LYS A 103 5.34 -15.35 -7.02
C LYS A 103 5.87 -15.65 -8.43
N HIS A 104 5.56 -16.83 -8.96
CA HIS A 104 5.79 -17.17 -10.36
C HIS A 104 4.57 -16.76 -11.18
N VAL A 105 4.73 -15.77 -12.06
CA VAL A 105 3.70 -15.31 -12.99
C VAL A 105 4.05 -15.84 -14.36
N ARG A 106 3.25 -16.79 -14.88
CA ARG A 106 3.43 -17.33 -16.22
C ARG A 106 2.92 -16.31 -17.23
N LYS A 107 3.82 -15.70 -18.00
CA LYS A 107 3.46 -14.89 -19.17
C LYS A 107 3.20 -15.82 -20.34
N MET A 108 2.06 -15.65 -21.03
CA MET A 108 1.84 -16.31 -22.31
C MET A 108 2.63 -15.56 -23.36
N VAL A 109 3.49 -16.26 -24.08
CA VAL A 109 4.25 -15.66 -25.18
C VAL A 109 3.32 -15.57 -26.38
N CYS A 110 3.31 -14.43 -27.08
CA CYS A 110 2.55 -14.28 -28.31
C CYS A 110 2.92 -15.38 -29.32
N PRO A 111 1.96 -16.19 -29.78
CA PRO A 111 2.22 -17.27 -30.73
C PRO A 111 2.82 -16.75 -32.04
N LEU A 112 2.35 -15.60 -32.54
CA LEU A 112 2.83 -15.01 -33.79
C LEU A 112 4.28 -14.55 -33.68
N TYR A 113 4.64 -13.97 -32.53
CA TYR A 113 6.02 -13.59 -32.23
C TYR A 113 6.93 -14.83 -32.16
N LEU A 114 6.44 -15.92 -31.55
CA LEU A 114 7.15 -17.19 -31.51
C LEU A 114 7.38 -17.78 -32.92
N THR A 115 6.43 -17.60 -33.83
CA THR A 115 6.52 -18.07 -35.23
C THR A 115 7.30 -17.13 -36.16
N GLY A 116 7.83 -16.01 -35.64
CA GLY A 116 8.81 -15.16 -36.33
C GLY A 116 8.32 -13.78 -36.76
N PHE A 117 7.02 -13.49 -36.75
CA PHE A 117 6.52 -12.14 -37.04
C PHE A 117 5.23 -11.85 -36.27
N CYS A 118 5.28 -10.85 -35.38
CA CYS A 118 4.11 -10.25 -34.76
C CYS A 118 3.93 -8.82 -35.30
N PRO A 119 2.76 -8.46 -35.83
CA PRO A 119 2.51 -7.09 -36.32
C PRO A 119 2.57 -6.03 -35.22
N ALA A 120 2.39 -6.42 -33.94
CA ALA A 120 2.53 -5.53 -32.79
C ALA A 120 3.99 -5.37 -32.30
N GLY A 121 4.92 -6.20 -32.79
CA GLY A 121 6.35 -6.07 -32.47
C GLY A 121 6.64 -6.10 -30.96
N PRO A 122 7.52 -5.21 -30.45
CA PRO A 122 7.87 -5.11 -29.03
C PRO A 122 6.70 -4.73 -28.10
N ASP A 123 5.64 -4.13 -28.65
CA ASP A 123 4.46 -3.69 -27.91
C ASP A 123 3.40 -4.81 -27.79
N CYS A 124 3.73 -6.03 -28.21
CA CYS A 124 2.86 -7.19 -28.07
C CYS A 124 2.78 -7.63 -26.60
N GLU A 125 1.61 -7.45 -25.98
CA GLU A 125 1.28 -8.02 -24.66
C GLU A 125 0.98 -9.52 -24.70
#